data_AF-A0A4Y2D5Y6-F1
#
_entry.id   AF-A0A4Y2D5Y6-F1
#
_cell.length_a   1.000
_cell.length_b   1.000
_cell.length_c   1.000
_cell.angle_alpha   90.00
_cell.angle_beta   90.00
_cell.angle_gamma   90.00
#
_symmetry.space_group_name_H-M   'P 1'
#
loop_
_entity.id
_entity.type
_entity.pdbx_description
1 polymer ?
#
loop_
_entity_poly.entity_id
_entity_poly.type
_entity_poly.pdbx_seq_one_letter_code
_entity_poly.pdbx_strand_id
1 'polypeptide(L)'
;MARRIPKCATASPNFRTTPAGGRLTHETASATLAHNLLRKNIDNIAVTEPFTVNGHVTGFCHDFNVVYQVDIPRTAILVRKSLNFMPLKIERDLIVLNIDFKGLNVLFMRLYCPANDNLTDYIIKIESAVQRFWYQKIIVNGVFNAKSTAWGPRVTDYRGEEILEFIYRQDLPLINFPDSPPIFDSSREISWIDLTFTMNFDRKEIADRTVNSDEMCSDLKLITYNWHIERFKKKIGEKKGSRAIKNIEFQEKS
;
A
#
# COMPACT_ATOMS: atom_id res chain seq x y z
N MET A 1 26.60 -7.43 4.18
CA MET A 1 25.68 -6.94 3.12
C MET A 1 24.57 -6.14 3.77
N ALA A 2 24.48 -4.83 3.48
CA ALA A 2 23.37 -4.01 3.98
C ALA A 2 22.04 -4.55 3.44
N ARG A 3 21.06 -4.77 4.32
CA ARG A 3 19.74 -5.30 3.92
C ARG A 3 18.96 -4.18 3.22
N ARG A 4 18.81 -4.25 1.89
CA ARG A 4 17.90 -3.37 1.12
C ARG A 4 16.49 -3.43 1.71
N ILE A 5 15.97 -2.25 2.06
CA ILE A 5 14.63 -1.98 2.63
C ILE A 5 13.62 -1.85 1.48
N PRO A 6 12.50 -2.59 1.50
CA PRO A 6 11.41 -2.42 0.56
C PRO A 6 10.88 -0.98 0.48
N LYS A 7 10.73 -0.47 -0.74
CA LYS A 7 10.19 0.87 -1.00
C LYS A 7 8.92 0.80 -1.83
N CYS A 8 7.82 1.29 -1.27
CA CYS A 8 6.52 1.34 -1.91
C CYS A 8 6.21 2.74 -2.42
N ALA A 9 5.38 2.82 -3.45
CA ALA A 9 4.79 4.07 -3.86
C ALA A 9 3.28 3.95 -4.12
N THR A 10 2.57 5.06 -4.01
CA THR A 10 1.19 5.20 -4.46
C THR A 10 1.11 6.41 -5.36
N ALA A 11 0.65 6.19 -6.59
CA ALA A 11 0.35 7.21 -7.56
C ALA A 11 -1.15 7.12 -7.87
N SER A 12 -1.85 8.24 -7.88
CA SER A 12 -3.23 8.27 -8.34
C SER A 12 -3.31 9.15 -9.56
N PRO A 13 -3.04 8.66 -10.78
CA PRO A 13 -3.20 9.46 -12.00
C PRO A 13 -4.67 9.70 -12.38
N ASN A 14 -5.39 10.55 -11.63
CA ASN A 14 -6.62 11.16 -12.15
C ASN A 14 -6.24 12.24 -13.17
N PHE A 15 -5.98 11.82 -14.40
CA PHE A 15 -5.73 12.72 -15.52
C PHE A 15 -7.07 13.28 -16.02
N ARG A 16 -7.63 14.27 -15.33
CA ARG A 16 -8.73 15.05 -15.90
C ARG A 16 -8.14 16.17 -16.75
N THR A 17 -8.40 16.13 -18.05
CA THR A 17 -8.05 17.23 -18.96
C THR A 17 -8.73 18.52 -18.50
N THR A 18 -7.98 19.50 -18.01
CA THR A 18 -8.48 20.87 -17.85
C THR A 18 -8.58 21.53 -19.25
N PRO A 19 -9.65 22.29 -19.56
CA PRO A 19 -9.83 22.88 -20.90
C PRO A 19 -8.96 24.10 -21.20
N ALA A 20 -7.95 24.44 -20.39
CA ALA A 20 -7.21 25.69 -20.56
C ALA A 20 -5.69 25.49 -20.41
N GLY A 21 -5.00 25.55 -21.56
CA GLY A 21 -3.60 25.99 -21.67
C GLY A 21 -2.51 25.04 -21.16
N GLY A 22 -2.05 24.13 -22.03
CA GLY A 22 -0.82 23.34 -21.83
C GLY A 22 -1.06 21.90 -21.40
N ARG A 23 -1.53 21.04 -22.33
CA ARG A 23 -1.76 19.61 -22.06
C ARG A 23 -0.43 18.83 -22.01
N LEU A 24 -0.14 18.21 -20.87
CA LEU A 24 0.67 16.99 -20.83
C LEU A 24 -0.26 15.80 -21.09
N THR A 25 0.09 14.91 -22.02
CA THR A 25 -0.74 13.75 -22.33
C THR A 25 -0.64 12.72 -21.20
N HIS A 26 -1.67 11.89 -21.03
CA HIS A 26 -1.66 10.78 -20.06
C HIS A 26 -0.41 9.88 -20.24
N GLU A 27 0.06 9.75 -21.49
CA GLU A 27 1.29 9.07 -21.86
C GLU A 27 2.54 9.72 -21.26
N THR A 28 2.69 11.05 -21.37
CA THR A 28 3.84 11.78 -20.81
C THR A 28 3.95 11.59 -19.30
N ALA A 29 2.82 11.63 -18.59
CA ALA A 29 2.82 11.46 -17.14
C ALA A 29 3.14 10.01 -16.72
N SER A 30 2.61 8.99 -17.44
CA SER A 30 3.03 7.60 -17.24
C SER A 30 4.53 7.39 -17.48
N ALA A 31 5.10 8.03 -18.52
CA ALA A 31 6.52 7.96 -18.81
C ALA A 31 7.39 8.66 -17.73
N THR A 32 6.96 9.84 -17.25
CA THR A 32 7.62 10.53 -16.14
C THR A 32 7.59 9.70 -14.87
N LEU A 33 6.45 9.08 -14.55
CA LEU A 33 6.32 8.14 -13.46
C LEU A 33 7.31 6.99 -13.64
N ALA A 34 7.31 6.30 -14.79
CA ALA A 34 8.23 5.21 -15.09
C ALA A 34 9.71 5.57 -14.83
N HIS A 35 10.14 6.75 -15.29
CA HIS A 35 11.50 7.24 -15.07
C HIS A 35 11.80 7.50 -13.58
N ASN A 36 10.86 8.07 -12.83
CA ASN A 36 11.03 8.33 -11.41
C ASN A 36 11.04 7.05 -10.56
N LEU A 37 10.28 6.02 -10.96
CA LEU A 37 10.28 4.70 -10.32
C LEU A 37 11.67 4.04 -10.38
N LEU A 38 12.37 4.18 -11.50
CA LEU A 38 13.72 3.67 -11.67
C LEU A 38 14.71 4.44 -10.79
N ARG A 39 14.70 5.77 -10.85
CA ARG A 39 15.60 6.63 -10.06
C ARG A 39 15.46 6.39 -8.56
N LYS A 40 14.24 6.21 -8.08
CA LYS A 40 13.94 6.03 -6.65
C LYS A 40 14.08 4.61 -6.14
N ASN A 41 14.38 3.66 -7.03
CA ASN A 41 14.49 2.23 -6.75
C ASN A 41 13.23 1.66 -6.07
N ILE A 42 12.05 2.05 -6.56
CA ILE A 42 10.76 1.59 -6.01
C ILE A 42 10.55 0.10 -6.30
N ASP A 43 10.07 -0.65 -5.33
CA ASP A 43 9.84 -2.09 -5.43
C ASP A 43 8.44 -2.45 -5.91
N ASN A 44 7.43 -1.74 -5.42
CA ASN A 44 6.04 -1.90 -5.86
C ASN A 44 5.28 -0.57 -5.80
N ILE A 45 4.31 -0.40 -6.70
CA ILE A 45 3.51 0.81 -6.83
C ILE A 45 2.04 0.48 -6.96
N ALA A 46 1.21 1.18 -6.19
CA ALA A 46 -0.23 1.24 -6.41
C ALA A 46 -0.57 2.40 -7.36
N VAL A 47 -1.34 2.14 -8.41
CA VAL A 47 -1.78 3.13 -9.40
C VAL A 47 -3.31 3.20 -9.41
N THR A 48 -3.89 4.40 -9.41
CA THR A 48 -5.32 4.63 -9.65
C THR A 48 -5.56 5.26 -11.01
N GLU A 49 -6.62 4.84 -11.71
CA GLU A 49 -6.97 5.32 -13.06
C GLU A 49 -5.76 5.25 -14.04
N PRO A 50 -5.12 4.07 -14.19
CA PRO A 50 -3.94 3.94 -15.05
C PRO A 50 -4.27 4.29 -16.51
N PHE A 51 -3.31 4.85 -17.23
CA PHE A 51 -3.45 5.11 -18.66
C PHE A 51 -3.60 3.79 -19.43
N THR A 52 -4.61 3.71 -20.30
CA THR A 52 -4.90 2.52 -21.09
C THR A 52 -4.99 2.83 -22.58
N VAL A 53 -4.58 1.87 -23.40
CA VAL A 53 -4.78 1.84 -24.85
C VAL A 53 -5.43 0.50 -25.19
N ASN A 54 -6.59 0.54 -25.86
CA ASN A 54 -7.38 -0.65 -26.19
C ASN A 54 -7.64 -1.57 -24.98
N GLY A 55 -7.96 -0.99 -23.82
CA GLY A 55 -8.24 -1.75 -22.59
C GLY A 55 -7.01 -2.31 -21.87
N HIS A 56 -5.80 -2.06 -22.38
CA HIS A 56 -4.55 -2.50 -21.76
C HIS A 56 -3.80 -1.34 -21.13
N VAL A 57 -3.32 -1.54 -19.91
CA VAL A 57 -2.48 -0.56 -19.21
C VAL A 57 -1.13 -0.43 -19.91
N THR A 58 -0.71 0.81 -20.21
CA THR A 58 0.54 1.10 -20.93
C THR A 58 1.28 2.33 -20.37
N GLY A 59 2.50 2.59 -20.86
CA GLY A 59 3.32 3.73 -20.47
C GLY A 59 4.25 3.48 -19.26
N PHE A 60 4.41 2.22 -18.85
CA PHE A 60 5.28 1.83 -17.73
C PHE A 60 6.56 1.13 -18.20
N CYS A 61 7.63 1.27 -17.41
CA CYS A 61 8.91 0.64 -17.68
C CYS A 61 8.82 -0.90 -17.67
N HIS A 62 9.57 -1.56 -18.56
CA HIS A 62 9.66 -3.01 -18.66
C HIS A 62 10.22 -3.73 -17.41
N ASP A 63 10.77 -3.00 -16.43
CA ASP A 63 11.28 -3.55 -15.17
C ASP A 63 10.18 -3.97 -14.18
N PHE A 64 8.92 -3.67 -14.49
CA PHE A 64 7.77 -3.99 -13.66
C PHE A 64 6.83 -4.97 -14.34
N ASN A 65 6.29 -5.90 -13.55
CA ASN A 65 5.08 -6.62 -13.87
C ASN A 65 3.89 -5.73 -13.51
N VAL A 66 2.96 -5.52 -14.43
CA VAL A 66 1.76 -4.69 -14.20
C VAL A 66 0.57 -5.61 -13.99
N VAL A 67 -0.03 -5.56 -12.80
CA VAL A 67 -1.20 -6.37 -12.43
C VAL A 67 -2.43 -5.50 -12.40
N TYR A 68 -3.44 -5.85 -13.18
CA TYR A 68 -4.69 -5.09 -13.33
C TYR A 68 -5.79 -5.96 -13.93
N GLN A 69 -7.04 -5.51 -13.79
CA GLN A 69 -8.18 -6.07 -14.51
C GLN A 69 -8.21 -5.51 -15.94
N VAL A 70 -8.25 -6.37 -16.96
CA VAL A 70 -8.30 -5.96 -18.38
C VAL A 70 -9.59 -5.18 -18.71
N ASP A 71 -9.55 -4.41 -19.79
CA ASP A 71 -10.63 -3.60 -20.39
C ASP A 71 -10.85 -2.24 -19.72
N ILE A 72 -11.27 -2.23 -18.45
CA ILE A 72 -11.70 -1.00 -17.76
C ILE A 72 -11.06 -0.82 -16.37
N PRO A 73 -9.73 -0.99 -16.22
CA PRO A 73 -9.06 -0.90 -14.92
C PRO A 73 -9.24 0.48 -14.30
N ARG A 74 -9.65 0.51 -13.03
CA ARG A 74 -9.57 1.74 -12.21
C ARG A 74 -8.40 1.70 -11.23
N THR A 75 -7.73 0.56 -11.14
CA THR A 75 -6.49 0.44 -10.40
C THR A 75 -5.56 -0.60 -11.00
N ALA A 76 -4.26 -0.43 -10.75
CA ALA A 76 -3.21 -1.37 -11.09
C ALA A 76 -2.17 -1.44 -9.96
N ILE A 77 -1.47 -2.56 -9.85
CA ILE A 77 -0.28 -2.68 -9.02
C ILE A 77 0.91 -3.03 -9.92
N LEU A 78 1.97 -2.23 -9.85
CA LEU A 78 3.24 -2.54 -10.48
C LEU A 78 4.15 -3.22 -9.45
N VAL A 79 4.72 -4.36 -9.81
CA VAL A 79 5.66 -5.11 -8.96
C VAL A 79 6.96 -5.27 -9.74
N ARG A 80 8.09 -4.84 -9.17
CA ARG A 80 9.40 -4.97 -9.81
C ARG A 80 9.67 -6.44 -10.14
N LYS A 81 10.16 -6.73 -11.35
CA LYS A 81 10.40 -8.10 -11.85
C LYS A 81 11.36 -8.94 -11.00
N SER A 82 12.19 -8.29 -10.18
CA SER A 82 13.06 -8.97 -9.21
C SER A 82 12.31 -9.56 -8.01
N LEU A 83 11.02 -9.32 -7.87
CA LEU A 83 10.18 -9.81 -6.77
C LEU A 83 9.19 -10.85 -7.28
N ASN A 84 9.02 -11.90 -6.49
CA ASN A 84 7.96 -12.87 -6.72
C ASN A 84 6.67 -12.36 -6.08
N PHE A 85 5.55 -12.65 -6.72
CA PHE A 85 4.24 -12.37 -6.15
C PHE A 85 3.21 -13.40 -6.64
N MET A 86 2.12 -13.52 -5.88
CA MET A 86 0.97 -14.34 -6.21
C MET A 86 -0.29 -13.49 -6.13
N PRO A 87 -1.04 -13.31 -7.23
CA PRO A 87 -2.36 -12.67 -7.17
C PRO A 87 -3.33 -13.53 -6.37
N LEU A 88 -3.95 -12.94 -5.35
CA LEU A 88 -5.04 -13.57 -4.60
C LEU A 88 -6.41 -13.09 -5.08
N LYS A 89 -6.46 -11.86 -5.58
CA LYS A 89 -7.66 -11.24 -6.12
C LYS A 89 -7.30 -10.16 -7.15
N ILE A 90 -7.96 -10.17 -8.30
CA ILE A 90 -7.86 -9.13 -9.32
C ILE A 90 -9.29 -8.76 -9.70
N GLU A 91 -9.72 -7.57 -9.28
CA GLU A 91 -10.97 -6.95 -9.69
C GLU A 91 -10.67 -5.53 -10.19
N ARG A 92 -11.68 -4.92 -10.82
CA ARG A 92 -11.60 -3.57 -11.37
C ARG A 92 -11.12 -2.50 -10.38
N ASP A 93 -11.61 -2.60 -9.15
CA ASP A 93 -11.42 -1.61 -8.08
C ASP A 93 -10.62 -2.16 -6.87
N LEU A 94 -10.32 -3.46 -6.85
CA LEU A 94 -9.60 -4.12 -5.76
C LEU A 94 -8.61 -5.13 -6.32
N ILE A 95 -7.34 -4.97 -5.99
CA ILE A 95 -6.30 -5.95 -6.29
C ILE A 95 -5.62 -6.34 -4.99
N VAL A 96 -5.48 -7.64 -4.77
CA VAL A 96 -4.79 -8.23 -3.60
C VAL A 96 -3.68 -9.12 -4.10
N LEU A 97 -2.44 -8.75 -3.80
CA LEU A 97 -1.25 -9.53 -4.11
C LEU A 97 -0.59 -10.00 -2.82
N ASN A 98 -0.11 -11.24 -2.81
CA ASN A 98 0.88 -11.66 -1.84
C ASN A 98 2.27 -11.48 -2.48
N ILE A 99 3.09 -10.59 -1.94
CA ILE A 99 4.41 -10.27 -2.49
C ILE A 99 5.50 -10.85 -1.58
N ASP A 100 6.43 -11.60 -2.16
CA ASP A 100 7.59 -12.13 -1.46
C ASP A 100 8.75 -11.12 -1.48
N PHE A 101 9.08 -10.64 -0.29
CA PHE A 101 10.24 -9.83 -0.03
C PHE A 101 11.27 -10.64 0.77
N LYS A 102 12.17 -11.32 0.06
CA LYS A 102 13.31 -12.07 0.64
C LYS A 102 12.89 -13.17 1.63
N GLY A 103 11.90 -13.96 1.25
CA GLY A 103 11.35 -15.05 2.03
C GLY A 103 10.32 -14.60 3.06
N LEU A 104 9.78 -13.39 2.92
CA LEU A 104 8.69 -12.91 3.75
C LEU A 104 7.55 -12.42 2.86
N ASN A 105 6.39 -13.03 3.08
CA ASN A 105 5.14 -12.72 2.41
C ASN A 105 4.48 -11.50 3.05
N VAL A 106 4.22 -10.48 2.25
CA VAL A 106 3.39 -9.32 2.62
C VAL A 106 2.20 -9.26 1.71
N LEU A 107 1.01 -9.13 2.30
CA LEU A 107 -0.19 -8.91 1.55
C LEU A 107 -0.34 -7.43 1.22
N PHE A 108 -0.29 -7.12 -0.07
CA PHE A 108 -0.43 -5.77 -0.58
C PHE A 108 -1.78 -5.63 -1.29
N MET A 109 -2.65 -4.80 -0.73
CA MET A 109 -3.96 -4.51 -1.28
C MET A 109 -3.99 -3.11 -1.86
N ARG A 110 -4.57 -2.97 -3.05
CA ARG A 110 -4.91 -1.69 -3.63
C ARG A 110 -6.40 -1.59 -3.91
N LEU A 111 -7.01 -0.52 -3.43
CA LEU A 111 -8.41 -0.17 -3.63
C LEU A 111 -8.58 1.15 -4.38
N TYR A 112 -9.60 1.24 -5.22
CA TYR A 112 -10.18 2.50 -5.67
C TYR A 112 -11.67 2.55 -5.37
N CYS A 113 -12.11 3.45 -4.49
CA CYS A 113 -13.51 3.68 -4.20
C CYS A 113 -13.93 5.02 -4.82
N PRO A 114 -14.76 5.05 -5.87
CA PRO A 114 -15.26 6.29 -6.45
C PRO A 114 -16.06 7.12 -5.44
N ALA A 115 -16.05 8.45 -5.60
CA ALA A 115 -16.71 9.38 -4.69
C ALA A 115 -18.24 9.21 -4.64
N ASN A 116 -18.84 8.78 -5.76
CA ASN A 116 -20.29 8.63 -5.91
C ASN A 116 -20.79 7.22 -5.61
N ASP A 117 -19.88 6.26 -5.38
CA ASP A 117 -20.24 4.88 -5.09
C ASP A 117 -20.39 4.69 -3.57
N ASN A 118 -21.21 3.70 -3.18
CA ASN A 118 -21.43 3.36 -1.78
C ASN A 118 -20.14 2.83 -1.13
N LEU A 119 -19.60 3.56 -0.15
CA LEU A 119 -18.35 3.21 0.51
C LEU A 119 -18.44 1.87 1.26
N THR A 120 -19.58 1.57 1.87
CA THR A 120 -19.79 0.36 2.67
C THR A 120 -19.48 -0.92 1.89
N ASP A 121 -19.83 -0.97 0.59
CA ASP A 121 -19.55 -2.13 -0.27
C ASP A 121 -18.05 -2.38 -0.44
N TYR A 122 -17.26 -1.31 -0.48
CA TYR A 122 -15.79 -1.40 -0.57
C TYR A 122 -15.15 -1.75 0.77
N ILE A 123 -15.69 -1.23 1.88
CA ILE A 123 -15.28 -1.60 3.23
C ILE A 123 -15.47 -3.11 3.45
N ILE A 124 -16.65 -3.66 3.11
CA ILE A 124 -16.94 -5.10 3.23
C ILE A 124 -15.93 -5.94 2.42
N LYS A 125 -15.58 -5.51 1.20
CA LYS A 125 -14.59 -6.21 0.37
C LYS A 125 -13.21 -6.26 1.01
N ILE A 126 -12.73 -5.14 1.55
CA ILE A 126 -11.42 -5.08 2.22
C ILE A 126 -11.48 -5.85 3.54
N GLU A 127 -12.53 -5.67 4.33
CA GLU A 127 -12.73 -6.35 5.60
C GLU A 127 -12.67 -7.87 5.42
N SER A 128 -13.38 -8.42 4.42
CA SER A 128 -13.33 -9.84 4.09
C SER A 128 -11.90 -10.31 3.75
N ALA A 129 -11.15 -9.51 2.99
CA ALA A 129 -9.76 -9.83 2.64
C ALA A 129 -8.83 -9.77 3.86
N VAL A 130 -8.97 -8.74 4.71
CA VAL A 130 -8.18 -8.55 5.94
C VAL A 130 -8.45 -9.69 6.91
N GLN A 131 -9.72 -10.03 7.17
CA GLN A 131 -10.11 -11.12 8.07
C GLN A 131 -9.62 -12.48 7.58
N ARG A 132 -9.69 -12.74 6.27
CA ARG A 132 -9.18 -13.99 5.69
C ARG A 132 -7.67 -14.18 5.91
N PHE A 133 -6.91 -13.09 5.94
CA PHE A 133 -5.45 -13.10 6.06
C PHE A 133 -4.95 -12.41 7.33
N TRP A 134 -5.75 -12.42 8.39
CA TRP A 134 -5.55 -11.64 9.62
C TRP A 134 -4.18 -11.87 10.31
N TYR A 135 -3.55 -13.03 10.07
CA TYR A 135 -2.26 -13.42 10.62
C TYR A 135 -1.06 -12.95 9.79
N GLN A 136 -1.27 -12.38 8.61
CA GLN A 136 -0.20 -11.90 7.72
C GLN A 136 0.08 -10.42 7.95
N LYS A 137 1.28 -9.97 7.55
CA LYS A 137 1.54 -8.54 7.41
C LYS A 137 0.74 -8.01 6.21
N ILE A 138 -0.15 -7.06 6.46
CA ILE A 138 -1.01 -6.47 5.41
C ILE A 138 -0.73 -4.98 5.29
N ILE A 139 -0.60 -4.53 4.04
CA ILE A 139 -0.59 -3.12 3.67
C ILE A 139 -1.77 -2.89 2.73
N VAL A 140 -2.66 -1.99 3.09
CA VAL A 140 -3.76 -1.56 2.22
C VAL A 140 -3.53 -0.11 1.82
N ASN A 141 -3.57 0.13 0.51
CA ASN A 141 -3.50 1.45 -0.06
C ASN A 141 -4.78 1.68 -0.84
N GLY A 142 -5.37 2.86 -0.76
CA GLY A 142 -6.52 3.15 -1.61
C GLY A 142 -6.89 4.61 -1.68
N VAL A 143 -7.64 4.93 -2.74
CA VAL A 143 -8.35 6.22 -2.82
C VAL A 143 -9.76 5.98 -2.31
N PHE A 144 -10.09 6.63 -1.21
CA PHE A 144 -11.38 6.43 -0.53
C PHE A 144 -12.38 7.54 -0.82
N ASN A 145 -11.93 8.66 -1.41
CA ASN A 145 -12.76 9.86 -1.58
C ASN A 145 -13.47 10.25 -0.28
N ALA A 146 -12.73 10.18 0.84
CA ALA A 146 -13.22 10.44 2.20
C ALA A 146 -12.37 11.53 2.85
N LYS A 147 -13.00 12.40 3.65
CA LYS A 147 -12.33 13.52 4.32
C LYS A 147 -12.37 13.31 5.82
N SER A 148 -11.24 13.54 6.49
CA SER A 148 -11.17 13.52 7.95
C SER A 148 -10.01 14.36 8.43
N THR A 149 -10.20 14.98 9.60
CA THR A 149 -9.15 15.64 10.35
C THR A 149 -8.03 14.69 10.76
N ALA A 150 -8.27 13.38 10.75
CA ALA A 150 -7.29 12.34 11.05
C ALA A 150 -6.21 12.17 9.95
N TRP A 151 -6.44 12.64 8.72
CA TRP A 151 -5.49 12.49 7.60
C TRP A 151 -5.37 13.72 6.70
N GLY A 152 -5.97 14.84 7.09
CA GLY A 152 -5.82 16.12 6.43
C GLY A 152 -6.51 17.24 7.21
N PRO A 153 -6.42 18.50 6.75
CA PRO A 153 -7.02 19.65 7.45
C PRO A 153 -8.52 19.84 7.19
N ARG A 154 -9.14 18.96 6.39
CA ARG A 154 -10.56 19.07 6.03
C ARG A 154 -11.43 18.49 7.14
N VAL A 155 -12.59 19.13 7.37
CA VAL A 155 -13.62 18.63 8.28
C VAL A 155 -14.03 17.23 7.86
N THR A 156 -14.22 16.37 8.85
CA THR A 156 -14.64 14.98 8.65
C THR A 156 -16.02 14.92 7.99
N ASP A 157 -16.12 14.17 6.90
CA ASP A 157 -17.39 13.87 6.24
C ASP A 157 -17.90 12.47 6.62
N TYR A 158 -19.13 12.14 6.21
CA TYR A 158 -19.75 10.85 6.50
C TYR A 158 -18.86 9.65 6.07
N ARG A 159 -18.22 9.75 4.91
CA ARG A 159 -17.30 8.71 4.42
C ARG A 159 -16.06 8.61 5.32
N GLY A 160 -15.57 9.74 5.82
CA GLY A 160 -14.48 9.78 6.79
C GLY A 160 -14.85 9.12 8.10
N GLU A 161 -16.07 9.30 8.60
CA GLU A 161 -16.59 8.63 9.80
C GLU A 161 -16.64 7.11 9.59
N GLU A 162 -17.20 6.63 8.48
CA GLU A 162 -17.24 5.19 8.16
C GLU A 162 -15.84 4.56 8.08
N ILE A 163 -14.87 5.26 7.49
CA ILE A 163 -13.47 4.79 7.45
C ILE A 163 -12.84 4.76 8.84
N LEU A 164 -13.09 5.76 9.68
CA LEU A 164 -12.57 5.78 11.04
C LEU A 164 -13.14 4.63 11.88
N GLU A 165 -14.44 4.35 11.74
CA GLU A 165 -15.09 3.21 12.40
C GLU A 165 -14.50 1.88 11.90
N PHE A 166 -14.31 1.73 10.59
CA PHE A 166 -13.67 0.56 10.01
C PHE A 166 -12.23 0.35 10.54
N ILE A 167 -11.42 1.41 10.56
CA ILE A 167 -10.05 1.39 11.08
C ILE A 167 -10.02 0.95 12.54
N TYR A 168 -10.90 1.53 13.37
CA TYR A 168 -11.00 1.21 14.78
C TYR A 168 -11.42 -0.25 15.01
N ARG A 169 -12.44 -0.72 14.27
CA ARG A 169 -13.00 -2.07 14.40
C ARG A 169 -12.04 -3.18 13.98
N GLN A 170 -11.19 -2.94 12.98
CA GLN A 170 -10.24 -3.93 12.47
C GLN A 170 -8.83 -3.79 13.05
N ASP A 171 -8.60 -2.81 13.93
CA ASP A 171 -7.26 -2.45 14.42
C ASP A 171 -6.25 -2.26 13.28
N LEU A 172 -6.57 -1.34 12.36
CA LEU A 172 -5.78 -1.05 11.16
C LEU A 172 -5.09 0.32 11.27
N PRO A 173 -3.95 0.44 11.98
CA PRO A 173 -3.21 1.67 12.11
C PRO A 173 -3.05 2.44 10.80
N LEU A 174 -3.46 3.71 10.84
CA LEU A 174 -3.33 4.64 9.74
C LEU A 174 -1.89 5.20 9.68
N ILE A 175 -1.29 5.21 8.49
CA ILE A 175 0.06 5.75 8.27
C ILE A 175 0.03 7.23 7.85
N ASN A 176 -1.11 7.70 7.37
CA ASN A 176 -1.29 9.10 7.01
C ASN A 176 -1.13 10.01 8.24
N PHE A 177 -0.57 11.21 8.02
CA PHE A 177 -0.48 12.26 9.04
C PHE A 177 -1.39 13.44 8.65
N PRO A 178 -2.18 14.01 9.59
CA PRO A 178 -3.05 15.18 9.35
C PRO A 178 -2.36 16.37 8.66
N ASP A 179 -1.08 16.52 8.98
CA ASP A 179 -0.17 17.59 8.62
C ASP A 179 0.67 17.28 7.36
N SER A 180 0.38 16.16 6.69
CA SER A 180 0.96 15.85 5.38
C SER A 180 0.53 16.88 4.32
N PRO A 181 1.36 17.19 3.32
CA PRO A 181 0.93 17.97 2.16
C PRO A 181 -0.26 17.31 1.43
N PRO A 182 -1.10 18.10 0.73
CA PRO A 182 -2.21 17.54 -0.04
C PRO A 182 -1.69 16.64 -1.15
N ILE A 183 -2.37 15.51 -1.33
CA ILE A 183 -2.01 14.47 -2.30
C ILE A 183 -2.54 14.85 -3.69
N PHE A 184 -3.71 15.47 -3.72
CA PHE A 184 -4.28 16.10 -4.91
C PHE A 184 -4.29 17.61 -4.71
N ASP A 185 -3.75 18.34 -5.68
CA ASP A 185 -3.52 19.77 -5.60
C ASP A 185 -3.69 20.38 -7.00
N SER A 186 -4.91 20.82 -7.28
CA SER A 186 -5.28 21.46 -8.55
C SER A 186 -5.79 22.87 -8.29
N SER A 187 -5.88 23.67 -9.35
CA SER A 187 -6.51 25.01 -9.29
C SER A 187 -7.96 25.02 -8.79
N ARG A 188 -8.63 23.85 -8.77
CA ARG A 188 -10.06 23.72 -8.42
C ARG A 188 -10.29 23.00 -7.11
N GLU A 189 -9.41 22.09 -6.73
CA GLU A 189 -9.58 21.23 -5.57
C GLU A 189 -8.24 20.78 -4.99
N ILE A 190 -8.20 20.76 -3.66
CA ILE A 190 -7.08 20.29 -2.84
C ILE A 190 -7.61 19.24 -1.87
N SER A 191 -7.06 18.02 -1.91
CA SER A 191 -7.58 16.88 -1.12
C SER A 191 -6.53 15.86 -0.65
N TRP A 192 -6.92 15.09 0.38
CA TRP A 192 -6.14 14.06 1.08
C TRP A 192 -6.89 12.73 1.09
N ILE A 193 -7.28 12.26 -0.10
CA ILE A 193 -8.22 11.14 -0.26
C ILE A 193 -7.55 9.77 -0.39
N ASP A 194 -6.22 9.73 -0.53
CA ASP A 194 -5.44 8.49 -0.53
C ASP A 194 -5.03 8.11 0.89
N LEU A 195 -5.44 6.92 1.32
CA LEU A 195 -5.11 6.37 2.63
C LEU A 195 -4.23 5.15 2.50
N THR A 196 -3.30 5.02 3.45
CA THR A 196 -2.54 3.80 3.67
C THR A 196 -2.71 3.36 5.11
N PHE A 197 -3.12 2.11 5.30
CA PHE A 197 -3.25 1.48 6.61
C PHE A 197 -2.61 0.10 6.59
N THR A 198 -2.25 -0.39 7.78
CA THR A 198 -1.51 -1.65 7.93
C THR A 198 -2.05 -2.52 9.04
N MET A 199 -1.77 -3.82 8.94
CA MET A 199 -2.01 -4.80 9.98
C MET A 199 -0.74 -5.62 10.26
N ASN A 200 -0.50 -5.94 11.52
CA ASN A 200 0.65 -6.71 11.99
C ASN A 200 2.01 -6.07 11.66
N PHE A 201 2.05 -4.75 11.49
CA PHE A 201 3.29 -3.97 11.42
C PHE A 201 3.50 -3.23 12.73
N ASP A 202 4.72 -3.29 13.26
CA ASP A 202 5.09 -2.37 14.33
C ASP A 202 5.21 -0.95 13.75
N ARG A 203 4.90 0.07 14.55
CA ARG A 203 4.99 1.48 14.09
C ARG A 203 6.36 1.85 13.52
N LYS A 204 7.43 1.23 14.03
CA LYS A 204 8.79 1.45 13.54
C LYS A 204 9.06 0.80 12.18
N GLU A 205 8.34 -0.27 11.84
CA GLU A 205 8.57 -1.05 10.63
C GLU A 205 8.10 -0.32 9.37
N ILE A 206 7.33 0.76 9.50
CA ILE A 206 6.95 1.62 8.37
C ILE A 206 7.44 3.02 8.63
N ALA A 207 8.25 3.52 7.68
CA ALA A 207 9.00 4.75 7.84
C ALA A 207 9.02 5.56 6.55
N ASP A 208 9.53 6.78 6.67
CA ASP A 208 9.86 7.67 5.55
C ASP A 208 8.68 7.90 4.59
N ARG A 209 7.45 7.99 5.14
CA ARG A 209 6.31 8.38 4.32
C ARG A 209 6.50 9.83 3.88
N THR A 210 6.56 10.05 2.58
CA THR A 210 6.70 11.38 1.97
C THR A 210 5.72 11.58 0.82
N VAL A 211 5.24 12.80 0.68
CA VAL A 211 4.45 13.26 -0.47
C VAL A 211 5.39 14.05 -1.37
N ASN A 212 5.64 13.54 -2.57
CA ASN A 212 6.63 14.11 -3.50
C ASN A 212 5.90 14.94 -4.57
N SER A 213 5.98 16.26 -4.45
CA SER A 213 5.26 17.24 -5.30
C SER A 213 5.81 17.34 -6.72
N ASP A 214 7.11 17.11 -6.91
CA ASP A 214 7.79 17.49 -8.16
C ASP A 214 7.98 16.30 -9.11
N GLU A 215 7.33 15.17 -8.82
CA GLU A 215 7.62 13.89 -9.46
C GLU A 215 6.58 13.45 -10.47
N MET A 216 5.44 14.14 -10.53
CA MET A 216 4.40 13.84 -11.49
C MET A 216 4.12 15.06 -12.34
N CYS A 217 3.85 14.82 -13.62
CA CYS A 217 3.37 15.83 -14.57
C CYS A 217 1.85 16.11 -14.41
N SER A 218 1.27 15.79 -13.26
CA SER A 218 -0.16 15.90 -12.97
C SER A 218 -0.37 16.58 -11.63
N ASP A 219 -1.60 17.06 -11.38
CA ASP A 219 -2.09 17.63 -10.11
C ASP A 219 -1.99 16.65 -8.89
N LEU A 220 -1.41 15.47 -9.08
CA LEU A 220 -1.36 14.36 -8.14
C LEU A 220 0.07 14.06 -7.77
N LYS A 221 0.33 13.93 -6.47
CA LYS A 221 1.68 13.76 -5.92
C LYS A 221 1.98 12.28 -5.70
N LEU A 222 3.26 11.90 -5.88
CA LEU A 222 3.70 10.55 -5.60
C LEU A 222 3.87 10.38 -4.09
N ILE A 223 3.15 9.44 -3.49
CA ILE A 223 3.38 9.06 -2.09
C ILE A 223 4.42 7.95 -2.09
N THR A 224 5.49 8.09 -1.33
CA THR A 224 6.45 7.00 -1.09
C THR A 224 6.53 6.67 0.37
N TYR A 225 6.76 5.41 0.71
CA TYR A 225 7.08 4.98 2.07
C TYR A 225 7.96 3.73 2.00
N ASN A 226 8.75 3.53 3.04
CA ASN A 226 9.58 2.36 3.22
C ASN A 226 8.97 1.47 4.29
N TRP A 227 9.18 0.17 4.18
CA TRP A 227 8.93 -0.72 5.30
C TRP A 227 10.08 -1.69 5.48
N HIS A 228 10.40 -2.02 6.72
CA HIS A 228 11.45 -2.95 7.10
C HIS A 228 10.93 -3.89 8.17
N ILE A 229 11.60 -5.02 8.36
CA ILE A 229 11.26 -5.97 9.41
C ILE A 229 12.48 -6.19 10.27
N GLU A 230 12.32 -5.92 11.56
CA GLU A 230 13.25 -6.42 12.55
C GLU A 230 12.99 -7.90 12.75
N ARG A 231 13.82 -8.77 12.17
CA ARG A 231 13.84 -10.17 12.62
C ARG A 231 14.28 -10.14 14.09
N PHE A 232 13.39 -10.49 15.01
CA PHE A 232 13.78 -10.83 16.38
C PHE A 232 14.93 -11.83 16.29
N LYS A 233 16.13 -11.42 16.72
CA LYS A 233 17.18 -12.40 17.00
C LYS A 233 16.62 -13.24 18.15
N LYS A 234 16.25 -14.49 17.86
CA LYS A 234 16.09 -15.49 18.90
C LYS A 234 17.37 -15.43 19.73
N LYS A 235 17.31 -14.93 20.97
CA LYS A 235 18.40 -15.14 21.93
C LYS A 235 18.46 -16.64 22.10
N ILE A 236 19.36 -17.31 21.37
CA ILE A 236 19.75 -18.67 21.69
C ILE A 236 20.31 -18.56 23.11
N GLY A 237 19.59 -19.12 24.07
CA GLY A 237 19.92 -18.96 25.48
C GLY A 237 21.27 -19.58 25.79
N GLU A 238 22.20 -18.77 26.29
CA GLU A 238 23.27 -19.31 27.14
C GLU A 238 22.64 -19.72 28.46
N LYS A 239 22.19 -20.97 28.56
CA LYS A 239 22.05 -21.62 29.87
C LYS A 239 23.47 -21.87 30.41
N LYS A 240 24.02 -20.89 31.14
CA LYS A 240 25.04 -21.19 32.15
C LYS A 240 24.33 -21.73 33.38
N GLY A 241 24.60 -22.97 33.73
CA GLY A 241 24.11 -23.56 34.97
C GLY A 241 24.19 -25.08 34.98
N SER A 242 25.39 -25.61 35.15
CA SER A 242 25.59 -26.97 35.64
C SER A 242 24.78 -27.19 36.92
N ARG A 243 23.95 -28.23 36.96
CA ARG A 243 23.69 -28.96 38.21
C ARG A 243 23.37 -30.42 37.90
N ALA A 244 24.21 -31.26 38.50
CA ALA A 244 24.23 -32.69 38.57
C ALA A 244 22.89 -33.42 38.35
N ILE A 245 22.92 -34.39 37.44
CA ILE A 245 22.02 -35.53 37.45
C ILE A 245 22.39 -36.34 38.70
N LYS A 246 21.56 -36.28 39.74
CA LYS A 246 21.53 -37.31 40.79
C LYS A 246 20.48 -38.33 40.40
N ASN A 247 20.93 -39.58 40.33
CA ASN A 247 20.15 -40.79 40.16
C ASN A 247 18.92 -40.79 41.06
N ILE A 248 17.75 -41.07 40.50
CA ILE A 248 16.61 -41.58 41.24
C ILE A 248 16.40 -43.01 40.74
N GLU A 249 16.64 -43.93 41.67
CA GLU A 249 16.46 -45.37 41.50
C GLU A 249 15.00 -45.71 41.22
N PHE A 250 14.81 -46.64 40.29
CA PHE A 250 13.58 -47.41 40.14
C PHE A 250 13.33 -48.21 41.43
N GLN A 251 12.16 -48.04 42.03
CA GLN A 251 11.54 -49.12 42.81
C GLN A 251 10.28 -49.57 42.09
N GLU A 252 10.35 -50.76 41.50
CA GLU A 252 9.18 -51.59 41.25
C GLU A 252 9.03 -52.61 42.39
N LYS A 253 7.76 -53.01 42.57
CA LYS A 253 7.19 -54.18 43.29
C LYS A 253 6.71 -53.88 44.72
N SER A 254 5.49 -54.25 45.11
CA SER A 254 4.61 -55.33 44.62
C SER A 254 3.15 -54.93 44.54
#